data_AF-Q862J8-F1
#
_entry.id   AF-Q862J8-F1
#
_cell.length_a   1.000
_cell.length_b   1.000
_cell.length_c   1.000
_cell.angle_alpha   90.00
_cell.angle_beta   90.00
_cell.angle_gamma   90.00
#
_symmetry.space_group_name_H-M   'P 1'
#
loop_
_entity.id
_entity.type
_entity.pdbx_description
1 polymer ?
#
loop_
_entity_poly.entity_id
_entity_poly.type
_entity_poly.pdbx_seq_one_letter_code
_entity_poly.pdbx_strand_id
1 'polypeptide(L)'
;LQSSTFRLTNKTFRITYGSGRMKGVVVHDTVRIGNLVSTDQPFGLSVEEYGFEGRIYDGVLGLNYPNISFSGAIPIFDKLKNQGAISEPVFAFYLSKDEREGSVVMFGGVDHRY
;
A
#
# COMPACT_ATOMS: atom_id res chain seq x y z
N LEU A 1 -11.01 10.03 16.41
CA LEU A 1 -10.13 8.91 15.99
C LEU A 1 -10.82 7.62 16.38
N GLN A 2 -11.28 6.83 15.40
CA GLN A 2 -12.08 5.61 15.65
C GLN A 2 -11.23 4.33 15.75
N SER A 3 -9.99 4.34 15.25
CA SER A 3 -9.06 3.22 15.39
C SER A 3 -8.27 3.34 16.68
N SER A 4 -8.26 2.25 17.47
CA SER A 4 -7.48 2.14 18.71
C SER A 4 -5.99 1.89 18.46
N THR A 5 -5.60 1.49 17.25
CA THR A 5 -4.20 1.29 16.84
C THR A 5 -3.61 2.47 16.06
N PHE A 6 -4.43 3.50 15.80
CA PHE A 6 -3.98 4.69 15.09
C PHE A 6 -2.97 5.51 15.90
N ARG A 7 -1.87 5.89 15.24
CA ARG A 7 -0.87 6.77 15.80
C ARG A 7 -0.39 7.79 14.76
N LEU A 8 -0.66 9.06 15.05
CA LEU A 8 -0.18 10.17 14.24
C LEU A 8 1.33 10.35 14.41
N THR A 9 2.01 10.78 13.34
CA THR A 9 3.38 11.27 13.42
C THR A 9 3.46 12.72 12.94
N ASN A 10 4.56 13.40 13.25
CA ASN A 10 4.81 14.77 12.79
C ASN A 10 5.52 14.82 11.43
N LYS A 11 5.66 13.68 10.74
CA LYS A 11 6.39 13.60 9.47
C LYS A 11 5.45 13.90 8.32
N THR A 12 5.75 14.94 7.55
CA THR A 12 5.05 15.28 6.31
C THR A 12 5.82 14.76 5.10
N PHE A 13 5.12 14.56 3.99
CA PHE A 13 5.74 14.18 2.72
C PHE A 13 4.93 14.73 1.54
N ARG A 14 5.56 14.75 0.37
CA ARG A 14 4.97 15.18 -0.89
C ARG A 14 5.30 14.17 -1.97
N ILE A 15 4.34 13.87 -2.83
CA ILE A 15 4.55 13.05 -4.02
C ILE A 15 4.06 13.83 -5.23
N THR A 16 4.90 13.89 -6.25
CA THR A 16 4.55 14.43 -7.56
C THR A 16 4.47 13.26 -8.53
N TYR A 17 3.29 13.07 -9.10
CA TYR A 17 3.03 12.15 -10.20
C TYR A 17 3.04 12.94 -11.51
N GLY A 18 3.21 12.27 -12.64
CA GLY A 18 3.15 12.94 -13.95
C GLY A 18 1.83 13.69 -14.17
N SER A 19 0.73 13.15 -13.66
CA SER A 19 -0.63 13.71 -13.82
C SER A 19 -1.15 14.50 -12.62
N GLY A 20 -0.39 14.60 -11.52
CA GLY A 20 -0.95 15.13 -10.27
C GLY A 20 0.05 15.22 -9.13
N ARG A 21 -0.39 15.73 -7.99
CA ARG A 21 0.46 15.87 -6.80
C ARG A 21 -0.36 15.72 -5.54
N MET A 22 0.29 15.24 -4.49
CA MET A 22 -0.30 15.15 -3.16
C MET A 22 0.66 15.74 -2.11
N LYS A 23 0.09 16.25 -1.01
CA LYS A 23 0.78 16.42 0.28
C LYS A 23 0.08 15.59 1.35
N GLY A 24 0.86 15.00 2.24
CA GLY A 24 0.32 14.11 3.27
C GLY A 24 1.16 14.11 4.53
N VAL A 25 0.62 13.43 5.54
CA VAL A 25 1.27 13.13 6.81
C VAL A 25 1.48 11.63 6.93
N VAL A 26 2.59 11.20 7.50
CA VAL A 26 2.82 9.80 7.82
C VAL A 26 2.04 9.48 9.09
N VAL A 27 1.27 8.42 9.05
CA VAL A 27 0.56 7.85 10.21
C VAL A 27 0.94 6.38 10.33
N HIS A 28 0.68 5.80 11.49
CA HIS A 28 0.76 4.36 11.71
C HIS A 28 -0.63 3.84 12.06
N ASP A 29 -0.99 2.69 11.51
CA ASP A 29 -2.16 1.94 11.93
C ASP A 29 -2.01 0.46 11.54
N THR A 30 -2.98 -0.37 11.91
CA THR A 30 -3.07 -1.75 11.41
C THR A 30 -3.68 -1.73 10.00
N VAL A 31 -2.94 -2.27 9.02
CA VAL A 31 -3.40 -2.40 7.64
C VAL A 31 -3.65 -3.87 7.31
N ARG A 32 -4.78 -4.17 6.67
CA ARG A 32 -5.15 -5.53 6.27
C ARG A 32 -5.38 -5.61 4.76
N ILE A 33 -4.79 -6.61 4.12
CA ILE A 33 -4.98 -6.95 2.69
C ILE A 33 -5.47 -8.39 2.63
N GLY A 34 -6.75 -8.60 2.30
CA GLY A 34 -7.37 -9.91 2.44
C GLY A 34 -7.23 -10.45 3.86
N ASN A 35 -6.51 -11.57 4.02
CA ASN A 35 -6.20 -12.20 5.30
C ASN A 35 -4.83 -11.79 5.87
N LEU A 36 -4.05 -10.99 5.15
CA LEU A 36 -2.73 -10.52 5.58
C LEU A 36 -2.88 -9.28 6.45
N VAL A 37 -2.24 -9.29 7.61
CA VAL A 37 -2.30 -8.19 8.57
C VAL A 37 -0.90 -7.64 8.80
N SER A 38 -0.73 -6.35 8.56
CA SER A 38 0.47 -5.58 8.88
C SER A 38 0.17 -4.64 10.05
N THR A 39 0.65 -4.97 11.23
CA THR A 39 0.45 -4.13 12.44
C THR A 39 1.40 -2.94 12.45
N ASP A 40 0.97 -1.79 12.99
CA ASP A 40 1.76 -0.55 13.08
C ASP A 40 2.33 -0.08 11.72
N GLN A 41 1.68 -0.42 10.60
CA GLN A 41 2.15 -0.09 9.27
C GLN A 41 2.21 1.43 9.10
N PRO A 42 3.38 2.02 8.79
CA PRO A 42 3.44 3.41 8.38
C PRO A 42 2.83 3.57 6.97
N PHE A 43 1.92 4.52 6.81
CA PHE A 43 1.38 4.91 5.50
C PHE A 43 1.07 6.40 5.46
N GLY A 44 0.83 6.90 4.25
CA GLY A 44 0.52 8.29 4.02
C GLY A 44 -0.98 8.57 4.13
N LEU A 45 -1.37 9.47 5.02
CA LEU A 45 -2.68 10.08 5.00
C LEU A 45 -2.62 11.34 4.15
N SER A 46 -3.41 11.37 3.09
CA SER A 46 -3.48 12.52 2.18
C SER A 46 -4.19 13.69 2.86
N VAL A 47 -3.65 14.89 2.67
CA VAL A 47 -4.18 16.15 3.24
C VAL A 47 -4.53 17.13 2.13
N GLU A 48 -3.77 17.12 1.04
CA GLU A 48 -4.06 17.92 -0.16
C GLU A 48 -3.76 17.09 -1.41
N GLU A 49 -4.67 17.13 -2.38
CA GLU A 49 -4.59 16.39 -3.64
C GLU A 49 -4.93 17.29 -4.83
N TYR A 50 -4.32 17.01 -5.98
CA TYR A 50 -4.61 17.66 -7.26
C TYR A 50 -4.32 16.69 -8.41
N GLY A 51 -5.22 16.58 -9.39
CA GLY A 51 -5.06 15.72 -10.56
C GLY A 51 -5.51 14.27 -10.36
N PHE A 52 -6.33 14.02 -9.34
CA PHE A 52 -6.92 12.72 -9.00
C PHE A 52 -8.45 12.71 -9.09
N GLU A 53 -9.04 13.80 -9.61
CA GLU A 53 -10.48 13.93 -9.79
C GLU A 53 -11.00 12.86 -10.77
N GLY A 54 -12.12 12.21 -10.43
CA GLY A 54 -12.78 11.21 -11.29
C GLY A 54 -12.07 9.86 -11.38
N ARG A 55 -11.08 9.57 -10.54
CA ARG A 55 -10.46 8.23 -10.45
C ARG A 55 -11.43 7.24 -9.78
N ILE A 56 -11.36 5.98 -10.20
CA ILE A 56 -12.15 4.87 -9.63
C ILE A 56 -11.53 4.26 -8.36
N TYR A 57 -10.41 4.82 -7.88
CA TYR A 57 -9.65 4.33 -6.73
C TYR A 57 -9.43 5.46 -5.72
N ASP A 58 -9.35 5.10 -4.44
CA ASP A 58 -9.17 6.05 -3.34
C ASP A 58 -7.70 6.27 -2.96
N GLY A 59 -6.80 5.39 -3.38
CA GLY A 59 -5.40 5.47 -2.99
C GLY A 59 -4.49 4.52 -3.75
N VAL A 60 -3.21 4.55 -3.37
CA VAL A 60 -2.15 3.78 -4.02
C VAL A 60 -1.42 2.92 -2.98
N LEU A 61 -1.30 1.62 -3.27
CA LEU A 61 -0.46 0.71 -2.50
C LEU A 61 0.88 0.53 -3.22
N GLY A 62 1.94 1.15 -2.70
CA GLY A 62 3.29 0.98 -3.24
C GLY A 62 3.90 -0.37 -2.89
N LEU A 63 4.40 -1.10 -3.89
CA LEU A 63 5.08 -2.41 -3.74
C LEU A 63 6.58 -2.33 -4.10
N ASN A 64 7.15 -1.14 -4.11
CA ASN A 64 8.56 -0.94 -4.45
C ASN A 64 9.45 -1.04 -3.21
N TYR A 65 10.76 -1.11 -3.43
CA TYR A 65 11.77 -1.27 -2.40
C TYR A 65 11.81 -0.09 -1.41
N PRO A 66 12.23 -0.32 -0.15
CA PRO A 66 12.29 0.71 0.89
C PRO A 66 13.13 1.93 0.53
N ASN A 67 14.20 1.73 -0.25
CA ASN A 67 15.18 2.78 -0.60
C ASN A 67 14.60 3.92 -1.45
N ILE A 68 13.43 3.72 -2.08
CA ILE A 68 12.76 4.76 -2.85
C ILE A 68 11.47 5.28 -2.19
N SER A 69 11.24 4.93 -0.93
CA SER A 69 10.13 5.46 -0.14
C SER A 69 10.33 6.95 0.10
N PHE A 70 9.42 7.81 -0.42
CA PHE A 70 9.45 9.26 -0.19
C PHE A 70 9.44 9.64 1.29
N SER A 71 8.81 8.82 2.12
CA SER A 71 8.76 9.00 3.57
C SER A 71 9.83 8.20 4.31
N GLY A 72 10.69 7.44 3.63
CA GLY A 72 11.61 6.48 4.27
C GLY A 72 10.92 5.41 5.12
N ALA A 73 9.60 5.26 4.97
CA ALA A 73 8.80 4.26 5.66
C ALA A 73 9.05 2.87 5.06
N ILE A 74 9.02 1.84 5.91
CA ILE A 74 9.05 0.46 5.45
C ILE A 74 7.80 0.16 4.61
N PRO A 75 7.94 -0.31 3.35
CA PRO A 75 6.81 -0.71 2.53
C PRO A 75 6.03 -1.88 3.15
N ILE A 76 4.76 -1.98 2.81
CA ILE A 76 3.88 -3.01 3.40
C ILE A 76 4.34 -4.43 3.08
N PHE A 77 4.90 -4.65 1.89
CA PHE A 77 5.36 -5.96 1.47
C PHE A 77 6.52 -6.45 2.35
N ASP A 78 7.54 -5.60 2.55
CA ASP A 78 8.65 -5.86 3.47
C ASP A 78 8.15 -6.08 4.90
N LYS A 79 7.16 -5.29 5.35
CA LYS A 79 6.61 -5.42 6.70
C LYS A 79 5.87 -6.73 6.90
N LEU A 80 5.05 -7.14 5.93
CA LEU A 80 4.39 -8.44 5.93
C LEU A 80 5.40 -9.59 5.96
N LYS A 81 6.50 -9.48 5.20
CA LYS A 81 7.56 -10.50 5.23
C LYS A 81 8.23 -10.57 6.60
N ASN A 82 8.60 -9.41 7.18
CA ASN A 82 9.26 -9.33 8.48
C ASN A 82 8.36 -9.84 9.63
N GLN A 83 7.05 -9.68 9.51
CA GLN A 83 6.07 -10.19 10.48
C GLN A 83 5.71 -11.67 10.26
N GLY A 84 6.31 -12.33 9.26
CA GLY A 84 6.01 -13.72 8.93
C GLY A 84 4.62 -13.94 8.35
N ALA A 85 3.94 -12.87 7.92
CA ALA A 85 2.61 -12.97 7.32
C ALA A 85 2.63 -13.58 5.91
N ILE A 86 3.79 -13.58 5.25
CA ILE A 86 4.00 -14.23 3.95
C ILE A 86 5.19 -15.20 3.98
N SER A 87 5.00 -16.36 3.34
CA SER A 87 5.98 -17.45 3.27
C SER A 87 7.20 -17.09 2.44
N GLU A 88 7.00 -16.56 1.23
CA GLU A 88 8.08 -16.22 0.30
C GLU A 88 8.17 -14.72 0.08
N PRO A 89 9.37 -14.15 -0.16
CA PRO A 89 9.54 -12.73 -0.49
C PRO A 89 9.21 -12.46 -1.96
N VAL A 90 8.10 -13.01 -2.46
CA VAL A 90 7.60 -12.80 -3.83
C VAL A 90 6.15 -12.34 -3.81
N PHE A 91 5.78 -11.54 -4.83
CA PHE A 91 4.40 -11.25 -5.16
C PHE A 91 4.22 -11.40 -6.68
N ALA A 92 3.00 -11.71 -7.10
CA ALA A 92 2.65 -11.89 -8.51
C ALA A 92 1.32 -11.23 -8.84
N PHE A 93 1.14 -10.91 -10.11
CA PHE A 93 -0.11 -10.37 -10.64
C PHE A 93 -0.60 -11.25 -11.78
N TYR A 94 -1.88 -11.59 -11.73
CA TYR A 94 -2.65 -12.03 -12.87
C TYR A 94 -3.59 -10.90 -13.26
N LEU A 95 -3.49 -10.43 -14.50
CA LEU A 95 -4.30 -9.33 -15.03
C LEU A 95 -5.20 -9.85 -16.14
N SER A 96 -6.48 -10.10 -15.82
CA SER A 96 -7.45 -10.55 -16.83
C SER A 96 -7.95 -9.38 -17.68
N LYS A 97 -8.32 -9.71 -18.93
CA LYS A 97 -9.10 -8.83 -19.80
C LYS A 97 -10.60 -9.03 -19.61
N ASP A 98 -11.02 -10.10 -18.93
CA ASP A 98 -12.41 -10.38 -18.62
C ASP A 98 -12.79 -9.74 -17.28
N GLU A 99 -13.72 -8.80 -17.32
CA GLU A 99 -14.24 -8.12 -16.12
C GLU A 99 -14.94 -9.09 -15.15
N ARG A 100 -15.43 -10.24 -15.63
CA ARG A 100 -16.11 -11.25 -14.80
C ARG A 100 -15.14 -12.08 -13.97
N GLU A 101 -14.01 -12.47 -14.54
CA GLU A 101 -12.97 -13.24 -13.83
C GLU A 101 -12.11 -12.32 -12.96
N GLY A 102 -11.93 -11.06 -13.37
CA GLY A 102 -11.18 -10.06 -12.62
C GLY A 102 -9.67 -10.32 -12.62
N SER A 103 -8.95 -9.51 -11.85
CA SER A 103 -7.49 -9.61 -11.70
C SER A 103 -7.13 -10.02 -10.27
N VAL A 104 -5.98 -10.66 -10.11
CA VAL A 104 -5.51 -11.17 -8.81
C VAL A 104 -4.12 -10.65 -8.52
N VAL A 105 -3.91 -10.21 -7.29
CA VAL A 105 -2.59 -10.00 -6.69
C VAL A 105 -2.34 -11.10 -5.68
N MET A 106 -1.15 -11.69 -5.73
CA MET A 106 -0.72 -12.78 -4.87
C MET A 106 0.47 -12.30 -4.06
N PHE A 107 0.43 -12.49 -2.75
CA PHE A 107 1.53 -12.15 -1.84
C PHE A 107 2.01 -13.42 -1.15
N GLY A 108 3.31 -13.67 -1.15
CA GLY A 108 3.90 -14.81 -0.45
C GLY A 108 4.07 -16.09 -1.27
N GLY A 109 3.81 -16.03 -2.57
CA GLY A 109 3.92 -17.16 -3.50
C GLY A 109 3.31 -16.83 -4.85
N VAL A 110 3.25 -17.83 -5.73
CA VAL A 110 2.62 -17.75 -7.05
C VAL A 110 1.63 -18.90 -7.20
N ASP A 111 0.38 -18.58 -7.51
CA ASP A 111 -0.63 -19.58 -7.83
C ASP A 111 -0.67 -19.79 -9.35
N HIS A 112 -0.19 -20.95 -9.78
CA HIS A 112 -0.06 -21.32 -11.19
C HIS A 112 -1.38 -21.69 -11.87
N ARG A 113 -2.52 -21.60 -11.16
CA ARG A 113 -3.84 -21.82 -11.75
C ARG A 113 -4.34 -20.64 -12.58
N TYR A 114 -3.71 -19.47 -12.42
CA TYR A 114 -4.00 -18.24 -13.16
C TYR A 114 -3.06 -18.07 -14.36
#